data_AF-A0A961HEC6-F1
#
_entry.id   AF-A0A961HEC6-F1
#
_cell.length_a   1.000
_cell.length_b   1.000
_cell.length_c   1.000
_cell.angle_alpha   90.00
_cell.angle_beta   90.00
_cell.angle_gamma   90.00
#
_symmetry.space_group_name_H-M   'P 1'
#
loop_
_entity.id
_entity.type
_entity.pdbx_description
1 polymer ?
#
loop_
_entity_poly.entity_id
_entity_poly.type
_entity_poly.pdbx_seq_one_letter_code
_entity_poly.pdbx_strand_id
1 'polypeptide(L)'
;MRDEREQLTHLLRGLAARLEELDRALAELDWRNRHPRTGASAGEILWERTTLSGERDRLSARLGVLARQLGDLDNRLTASLGSVHRSLPTAGMCPECGYPSLGSGLCAFCRPHLAL
;
A
#
# COMPACT_ATOMS: atom_id res chain seq x y z
N MET A 1 -11.54 0.11 13.45
CA MET A 1 -11.01 0.72 12.21
C MET A 1 -9.75 1.55 12.43
N ARG A 2 -9.75 2.63 13.25
CA ARG A 2 -8.52 3.44 13.49
C ARG A 2 -7.44 2.66 14.25
N ASP A 3 -7.83 1.96 15.31
CA ASP A 3 -6.92 1.14 16.13
C ASP A 3 -6.35 -0.04 15.32
N GLU A 4 -7.17 -0.64 14.46
CA GLU A 4 -6.78 -1.75 13.56
C GLU A 4 -5.76 -1.30 12.51
N ARG A 5 -5.90 -0.09 11.97
CA ARG A 5 -4.93 0.53 11.06
C ARG A 5 -3.60 0.82 11.74
N GLU A 6 -3.63 1.35 12.96
CA GLU A 6 -2.41 1.60 13.74
C GLU A 6 -1.69 0.30 14.11
N GLN A 7 -2.45 -0.74 14.48
CA GLN A 7 -1.91 -2.05 14.79
C GLN A 7 -1.26 -2.72 13.56
N LEU A 8 -1.90 -2.65 12.38
CA LEU A 8 -1.32 -3.14 11.13
C LEU A 8 -0.06 -2.35 10.74
N THR A 9 -0.06 -1.03 10.90
CA THR A 9 1.12 -0.20 10.61
C THR A 9 2.30 -0.55 11.51
N HIS A 10 2.05 -0.78 12.80
CA HIS A 10 3.09 -1.22 13.74
C HIS A 10 3.65 -2.59 13.36
N LEU A 11 2.77 -3.52 12.97
CA LEU A 11 3.16 -4.87 12.58
C LEU A 11 3.98 -4.88 11.29
N LEU A 12 3.61 -4.04 10.31
CA LEU A 12 4.37 -3.84 9.07
C LEU A 12 5.78 -3.28 9.34
N ARG A 13 5.91 -2.26 10.22
CA ARG A 13 7.22 -1.74 10.61
C ARG A 13 8.09 -2.78 11.29
N GLY A 14 7.52 -3.59 12.19
CA GLY A 14 8.25 -4.67 12.85
C GLY A 14 8.75 -5.73 11.88
N LEU A 15 7.94 -6.09 10.88
CA LEU A 15 8.34 -7.04 9.83
C LEU A 15 9.42 -6.46 8.91
N ALA A 16 9.32 -5.18 8.54
CA ALA A 16 10.33 -4.50 7.73
C ALA A 16 11.69 -4.48 8.43
N ALA A 17 11.72 -4.08 9.71
CA ALA A 17 12.96 -4.07 10.50
C ALA A 17 13.61 -5.47 10.59
N ARG A 18 12.80 -6.52 10.73
CA ARG A 18 13.29 -7.90 10.77
C ARG A 18 13.85 -8.38 9.43
N LEU A 19 13.26 -7.95 8.31
CA LEU A 19 13.82 -8.22 6.98
C LEU A 19 15.15 -7.52 6.78
N GLU A 20 15.28 -6.25 7.19
CA GLU A 20 16.54 -5.52 7.12
C GLU A 20 17.66 -6.20 7.93
N GLU A 21 17.33 -6.75 9.09
CA GLU A 21 18.26 -7.51 9.92
C GLU A 21 18.73 -8.80 9.23
N LEU A 22 17.82 -9.54 8.59
CA LEU A 22 18.15 -10.74 7.81
C LEU A 22 19.00 -10.41 6.58
N ASP A 23 18.68 -9.33 5.87
CA ASP A 23 19.47 -8.89 4.72
C ASP A 23 20.89 -8.48 5.14
N ARG A 24 21.05 -7.83 6.30
CA ARG A 24 22.36 -7.53 6.89
C ARG A 24 23.13 -8.80 7.25
N ALA A 25 22.46 -9.79 7.86
CA ALA A 25 23.07 -11.07 8.21
C ALA A 25 23.52 -11.87 6.97
N LEU A 26 22.71 -11.88 5.90
CA LEU A 26 23.06 -12.49 4.62
C LEU A 26 24.25 -11.78 3.96
N ALA A 27 24.30 -10.44 4.02
CA ALA A 27 25.41 -9.65 3.50
C ALA A 27 26.72 -9.91 4.27
N GLU A 28 26.64 -10.06 5.60
CA GLU A 28 27.78 -10.43 6.44
C GLU A 28 28.29 -11.84 6.11
N LEU A 29 27.40 -12.81 5.90
CA LEU A 29 27.76 -14.15 5.43
C LEU A 29 28.43 -14.13 4.05
N ASP A 30 27.91 -13.34 3.12
CA ASP A 30 28.52 -13.15 1.79
C ASP A 30 29.89 -12.46 1.88
N TRP A 31 30.09 -11.57 2.85
CA TRP A 31 31.38 -10.96 3.11
C TRP A 31 32.37 -11.98 3.69
N ARG A 32 31.95 -12.78 4.69
CA ARG A 32 32.75 -13.86 5.31
C ARG A 32 33.14 -14.94 4.30
N ASN A 33 32.24 -15.30 3.39
CA ASN A 33 32.51 -16.27 2.32
C ASN A 33 33.58 -15.76 1.34
N ARG A 34 33.57 -14.45 1.04
CA ARG A 34 34.59 -13.80 0.19
C ARG A 34 35.92 -13.54 0.91
N HIS A 35 35.89 -13.40 2.23
CA HIS A 35 37.06 -13.14 3.06
C HIS A 35 37.20 -14.22 4.14
N PRO A 36 37.54 -15.47 3.75
CA PRO A 36 37.62 -16.58 4.69
C PRO A 36 38.69 -16.30 5.75
N ARG A 37 38.25 -15.89 6.94
CA ARG A 37 39.05 -15.98 8.16
C ARG A 37 39.00 -17.44 8.60
N THR A 38 40.18 -18.05 8.70
CA THR A 38 40.41 -19.43 9.15
C THR A 38 39.44 -19.83 10.26
N GLY A 39 38.48 -20.71 9.96
CA GLY A 39 37.63 -21.31 11.00
C GLY A 39 36.27 -21.86 10.54
N ALA A 40 35.56 -21.19 9.64
CA ALA A 40 34.25 -21.66 9.19
C ALA A 40 34.38 -22.59 7.97
N SER A 41 33.83 -23.79 8.07
CA SER A 41 33.78 -24.71 6.93
C SER A 41 32.78 -24.20 5.88
N ALA A 42 33.06 -24.43 4.60
CA ALA A 42 32.15 -24.02 3.52
C ALA A 42 30.73 -24.59 3.69
N GLY A 43 30.59 -25.76 4.34
CA GLY A 43 29.30 -26.37 4.65
C GLY A 43 28.48 -25.60 5.67
N GLU A 44 29.11 -25.06 6.72
CA GLU A 44 28.44 -24.24 7.74
C GLU A 44 27.92 -22.92 7.14
N ILE A 45 28.74 -22.26 6.32
CA ILE A 45 28.36 -21.02 5.62
C ILE A 45 27.17 -21.26 4.68
N LEU A 46 27.19 -22.37 3.93
CA LEU A 46 26.11 -22.72 3.02
C LEU A 46 24.81 -22.99 3.79
N TRP A 47 24.89 -23.76 4.88
CA TRP A 47 23.73 -24.07 5.72
C TRP A 47 23.13 -22.81 6.36
N GLU A 48 23.97 -21.94 6.93
CA GLU A 48 23.55 -20.68 7.55
C GLU A 48 22.87 -19.76 6.53
N ARG A 49 23.44 -19.65 5.31
CA ARG A 49 22.85 -18.91 4.19
C ARG A 49 21.48 -19.47 3.80
N THR A 50 21.35 -20.79 3.64
CA THR A 50 20.07 -21.39 3.25
C THR A 50 18.97 -21.17 4.30
N THR A 51 19.34 -21.24 5.58
CA THR A 51 18.41 -21.00 6.70
C THR A 51 17.92 -19.56 6.71
N LEU A 52 18.84 -18.58 6.62
CA LEU A 52 18.49 -17.16 6.62
C LEU A 52 17.71 -16.75 5.36
N SER A 53 18.07 -17.31 4.19
CA SER A 53 17.30 -17.07 2.95
C SER A 53 15.88 -17.63 3.06
N GLY A 54 15.71 -18.80 3.66
CA GLY A 54 14.39 -19.38 3.90
C GLY A 54 13.54 -18.53 4.86
N GLU A 55 14.15 -17.98 5.92
CA GLU A 55 13.46 -17.07 6.85
C GLU A 55 13.05 -15.76 6.16
N ARG A 56 13.95 -15.18 5.33
CA ARG A 56 13.67 -13.98 4.53
C ARG A 56 12.50 -14.21 3.58
N ASP A 57 12.47 -15.33 2.88
CA ASP A 57 11.40 -15.64 1.90
C ASP A 57 10.06 -15.83 2.62
N ARG A 58 10.07 -16.51 3.77
CA ARG A 58 8.87 -16.68 4.61
C ARG A 58 8.33 -15.34 5.13
N LEU A 59 9.21 -14.45 5.60
CA LEU A 59 8.81 -13.13 6.07
C LEU A 59 8.32 -12.23 4.94
N SER A 60 8.97 -12.28 3.78
CA SER A 60 8.55 -11.57 2.57
C SER A 60 7.15 -12.00 2.12
N ALA A 61 6.88 -13.31 2.11
CA ALA A 61 5.55 -13.84 1.80
C ALA A 61 4.49 -13.34 2.80
N ARG A 62 4.81 -13.32 4.09
CA ARG A 62 3.92 -12.82 5.15
C ARG A 62 3.65 -11.32 4.99
N LEU A 63 4.66 -10.53 4.65
CA LEU A 63 4.54 -9.10 4.36
C LEU A 63 3.62 -8.85 3.16
N GLY A 64 3.76 -9.64 2.09
CA GLY A 64 2.88 -9.57 0.93
C GLY A 64 1.42 -9.92 1.22
N VAL A 65 1.14 -10.79 2.19
CA VAL A 65 -0.23 -11.05 2.67
C VAL A 65 -0.78 -9.85 3.44
N LEU A 66 0.00 -9.30 4.38
CA LEU A 66 -0.43 -8.16 5.20
C LEU A 66 -0.62 -6.88 4.38
N ALA A 67 0.23 -6.63 3.40
CA ALA A 67 0.09 -5.49 2.49
C ALA A 67 -1.20 -5.57 1.67
N ARG A 68 -1.57 -6.77 1.20
CA ARG A 68 -2.86 -7.00 0.53
C ARG A 68 -4.05 -6.75 1.46
N GLN A 69 -4.00 -7.29 2.68
CA GLN A 69 -5.05 -7.06 3.68
C GLN A 69 -5.22 -5.58 4.02
N LEU A 70 -4.13 -4.82 4.10
CA LEU A 70 -4.17 -3.37 4.31
C LEU A 70 -4.83 -2.66 3.12
N GLY A 71 -4.45 -3.02 1.88
CA GLY A 71 -5.07 -2.47 0.67
C GLY A 71 -6.57 -2.77 0.58
N ASP A 72 -7.00 -3.97 0.96
CA ASP A 72 -8.42 -4.33 1.02
C ASP A 72 -9.18 -3.51 2.07
N LEU A 73 -8.57 -3.28 3.25
CA LEU A 73 -9.15 -2.44 4.29
C LEU A 73 -9.26 -0.97 3.84
N ASP A 74 -8.22 -0.42 3.21
CA ASP A 74 -8.22 0.94 2.67
C ASP A 74 -9.26 1.10 1.55
N ASN A 75 -9.40 0.11 0.67
CA ASN A 75 -10.44 0.10 -0.37
C ASN A 75 -11.85 0.08 0.24
N ARG A 76 -12.08 -0.71 1.30
CA ARG A 76 -13.39 -0.75 2.00
C ARG A 76 -13.70 0.55 2.74
N LEU A 77 -12.70 1.18 3.36
CA LEU A 77 -12.83 2.51 3.98
C LEU A 77 -13.12 3.58 2.93
N THR A 78 -12.43 3.55 1.80
CA THR A 78 -12.63 4.49 0.70
C THR A 78 -14.01 4.29 0.06
N ALA A 79 -14.47 3.04 -0.09
CA ALA A 79 -15.81 2.73 -0.57
C ALA A 79 -16.91 3.17 0.41
N SER A 80 -16.70 3.02 1.72
CA SER A 80 -17.67 3.46 2.73
C SER A 80 -17.76 4.99 2.81
N LEU A 81 -16.62 5.69 2.68
CA LEU A 81 -16.57 7.15 2.59
C LEU A 81 -17.12 7.67 1.26
N GLY A 82 -16.88 6.96 0.16
CA GLY A 82 -17.41 7.27 -1.18
C GLY A 82 -18.93 7.06 -1.29
N SER A 83 -19.50 6.15 -0.49
CA SER A 83 -20.96 5.96 -0.39
C SER A 83 -21.68 7.17 0.23
N VAL A 84 -21.02 7.88 1.17
CA VAL A 84 -21.57 9.09 1.80
C VAL A 84 -21.39 10.34 0.92
N HIS A 85 -20.68 10.24 -0.21
CA HIS A 85 -20.38 11.37 -1.10
C HIS A 85 -20.79 11.18 -2.56
N ARG A 86 -21.77 10.31 -2.83
CA ARG A 86 -22.39 10.20 -4.17
C ARG A 86 -23.81 10.73 -4.20
N SER A 87 -23.93 11.99 -3.82
CA SER A 87 -24.85 12.91 -4.48
C SER A 87 -24.04 14.09 -4.98
N LEU A 88 -23.04 13.83 -5.84
CA LEU A 88 -22.54 14.89 -6.70
C LEU A 88 -23.74 15.34 -7.55
N PRO A 89 -24.11 16.63 -7.57
CA PRO A 89 -25.09 17.11 -8.53
C PRO A 89 -24.54 16.75 -9.90
N THR A 90 -25.31 15.98 -10.67
CA THR A 90 -24.99 15.61 -12.05
C THR A 90 -24.61 16.90 -12.78
N ALA A 91 -23.31 17.10 -13.00
CA ALA A 91 -22.82 18.22 -13.78
C ALA A 91 -23.23 17.92 -15.22
N GLY A 92 -24.39 18.45 -15.63
CA GLY A 92 -24.85 18.38 -17.00
C GLY A 92 -24.16 19.46 -17.83
N MET A 93 -24.31 19.41 -19.15
CA MET A 93 -24.05 20.56 -20.00
C MET A 93 -25.37 21.29 -20.24
N CYS A 94 -25.36 22.61 -20.19
CA CYS A 94 -26.51 23.42 -20.53
C CYS A 94 -26.82 23.25 -22.03
N PRO A 95 -28.06 22.89 -22.42
CA PRO A 95 -28.41 22.66 -23.83
C PRO A 95 -28.33 23.94 -24.68
N GLU A 96 -28.44 25.12 -24.06
CA GLU A 96 -28.45 26.40 -24.76
C GLU A 96 -27.06 26.90 -25.15
N CYS A 97 -26.04 26.60 -24.34
CA CYS A 97 -24.70 27.21 -24.52
C CYS A 97 -23.54 26.25 -24.29
N GLY A 98 -23.79 25.01 -23.90
CA GLY A 98 -22.75 24.00 -23.63
C GLY A 98 -21.98 24.20 -22.31
N TYR A 99 -22.26 25.25 -21.53
CA TYR A 99 -21.58 25.47 -20.25
C TYR A 99 -22.01 24.46 -19.17
N PRO A 100 -21.13 24.10 -18.21
CA PRO A 100 -21.49 23.20 -17.11
C PRO A 100 -22.70 23.71 -16.31
N SER A 101 -23.71 22.86 -16.15
CA SER A 101 -24.90 23.09 -15.34
C SER A 101 -24.79 22.37 -14.00
N LEU A 102 -25.12 23.08 -12.91
CA LEU A 102 -25.12 22.53 -11.57
C LEU A 102 -26.54 22.09 -11.20
N GLY A 103 -26.86 20.83 -11.46
CA GLY A 103 -28.05 20.13 -10.91
C GLY A 103 -29.43 20.59 -11.41
N SER A 104 -29.57 21.76 -12.04
CA SER A 104 -30.86 22.33 -12.50
C SER A 104 -31.08 22.26 -14.02
N GLY A 105 -30.25 21.53 -14.77
CA GLY A 105 -30.33 21.42 -16.24
C GLY A 105 -29.80 22.65 -17.01
N LEU A 106 -29.81 23.84 -16.42
CA LEU A 106 -29.26 25.09 -16.98
C LEU A 106 -28.02 25.58 -16.22
N CYS A 107 -27.08 26.22 -16.91
CA CYS A 107 -25.90 26.82 -16.29
C CYS A 107 -26.27 28.11 -15.53
N ALA A 108 -25.39 28.53 -14.61
CA ALA A 108 -25.58 29.75 -13.81
C ALA A 108 -25.78 31.01 -14.67
N PHE A 109 -25.31 30.98 -15.92
CA PHE A 109 -25.44 32.08 -16.86
C PHE A 109 -26.79 32.10 -17.60
N CYS A 110 -27.28 30.97 -18.11
CA CYS A 110 -28.56 30.92 -18.85
C CYS A 110 -29.79 30.92 -17.94
N ARG A 111 -29.63 30.52 -16.68
CA ARG A 111 -30.74 30.38 -15.72
C ARG A 111 -31.54 31.68 -15.47
N PRO A 112 -30.94 32.87 -15.31
CA PRO A 112 -31.69 34.11 -15.08
C PRO A 112 -32.39 34.64 -16.33
N HIS A 113 -31.90 34.30 -17.53
CA HIS A 113 -32.42 34.84 -18.79
C HIS A 113 -33.69 34.13 -19.30
N LEU A 114 -34.00 32.94 -18.75
CA LEU A 114 -35.17 32.13 -19.11
C LEU A 114 -36.28 32.18 -18.03
N ALA A 115 -36.07 32.93 -16.94
CA ALA A 115 -37.03 33.08 -15.85
C ALA A 115 -37.90 34.36 -15.99
N LEU A 116 -37.85 35.01 -17.15
CA LEU A 116 -38.70 36.12 -17.60
C LEU A 116 -39.50 35.66 -18.81
#